data_AF-A0A2G2HLP3-F1
#
_entry.id   AF-A0A2G2HLP3-F1
#
_cell.length_a   1.000
_cell.length_b   1.000
_cell.length_c   1.000
_cell.angle_alpha   90.00
_cell.angle_beta   90.00
_cell.angle_gamma   90.00
#
_symmetry.space_group_name_H-M   'P 1'
#
loop_
_entity.id
_entity.type
_entity.pdbx_description
1 polymer ?
#
loop_
_entity_poly.entity_id
_entity_poly.type
_entity_poly.pdbx_seq_one_letter_code
_entity_poly.pdbx_strand_id
1 'polypeptide(L)'
;MVNILGDKIRDLRKEKKLTLDKLAELTGSSKSYIWELENKNPPRPSAEKLSKIAEQLGVTIEYLLDDENKVTEADAVDAQFYRKYRNMPAETREKIRKIADMWDDSE
;
A
#
# COMPACT_ATOMS: atom_id res chain seq x y z
N MET A 1 19.05 15.73 0.91
CA MET A 1 17.60 15.96 0.86
C MET A 1 16.93 14.60 1.06
N VAL A 2 15.95 14.50 1.96
CA VAL A 2 15.27 13.25 2.31
C VAL A 2 14.36 12.83 1.14
N ASN A 3 14.29 11.54 0.82
CA ASN A 3 13.38 10.99 -0.18
C ASN A 3 12.28 10.20 0.54
N ILE A 4 11.31 10.90 1.13
CA ILE A 4 10.29 10.31 2.00
C ILE A 4 9.49 9.23 1.25
N LEU A 5 9.10 9.50 0.00
CA LEU A 5 8.44 8.51 -0.86
C LEU A 5 9.28 7.24 -1.03
N GLY A 6 10.57 7.39 -1.37
CA GLY A 6 11.45 6.26 -1.58
C GLY A 6 11.70 5.44 -0.32
N ASP A 7 11.80 6.12 0.83
CA ASP A 7 11.95 5.49 2.14
C ASP A 7 10.69 4.69 2.51
N LYS A 8 9.49 5.28 2.37
CA LYS A 8 8.20 4.59 2.58
C LYS A 8 8.04 3.35 1.69
N ILE A 9 8.38 3.44 0.40
CA ILE A 9 8.33 2.29 -0.53
C ILE A 9 9.31 1.20 -0.07
N ARG A 10 10.53 1.57 0.31
CA ARG A 10 11.57 0.62 0.72
C ARG A 10 11.15 -0.12 1.99
N ASP A 11 10.62 0.59 2.97
CA ASP A 11 10.28 0.04 4.29
C ASP A 11 9.11 -0.94 4.17
N LEU A 12 8.00 -0.53 3.55
CA LEU A 12 6.85 -1.40 3.26
C LEU A 12 7.25 -2.63 2.44
N ARG A 13 8.12 -2.46 1.44
CA ARG A 13 8.61 -3.58 0.63
C ARG A 13 9.36 -4.60 1.49
N LYS A 14 10.24 -4.13 2.39
CA LYS A 14 11.04 -5.00 3.27
C LYS A 14 10.18 -5.68 4.33
N GLU A 15 9.20 -4.98 4.91
CA GLU A 15 8.24 -5.55 5.87
C GLU A 15 7.46 -6.70 5.25
N LYS A 16 7.05 -6.56 3.98
CA LYS A 16 6.42 -7.63 3.20
C LYS A 16 7.39 -8.67 2.66
N LYS A 17 8.69 -8.58 3.02
CA LYS A 17 9.76 -9.49 2.58
C LYS A 17 9.90 -9.59 1.06
N LEU A 18 9.58 -8.51 0.34
CA LEU A 18 9.66 -8.45 -1.11
C LEU A 18 11.05 -7.99 -1.55
N THR A 19 11.63 -8.68 -2.54
CA THR A 19 12.80 -8.19 -3.26
C THR A 19 12.41 -7.08 -4.23
N LEU A 20 13.38 -6.31 -4.72
CA LEU A 20 13.15 -5.33 -5.81
C LEU A 20 12.54 -6.01 -7.04
N ASP A 21 13.04 -7.20 -7.40
CA ASP A 21 12.54 -7.98 -8.52
C ASP A 21 11.09 -8.39 -8.30
N LYS A 22 10.73 -8.82 -7.08
CA LYS A 22 9.36 -9.25 -6.80
C LYS A 22 8.37 -8.10 -6.82
N LEU A 23 8.72 -6.94 -6.24
CA LEU A 23 7.85 -5.76 -6.33
C LEU A 23 7.71 -5.25 -7.76
N ALA A 24 8.79 -5.32 -8.55
CA ALA A 24 8.76 -4.98 -9.96
C ALA A 24 7.80 -5.88 -10.75
N GLU A 25 7.87 -7.20 -10.56
CA GLU A 25 6.94 -8.18 -11.13
C GLU A 25 5.48 -7.87 -10.78
N LEU A 26 5.18 -7.70 -9.48
CA LEU A 26 3.82 -7.47 -8.98
C LEU A 26 3.20 -6.15 -9.48
N THR A 27 4.02 -5.17 -9.84
CA THR A 27 3.57 -3.84 -10.29
C THR A 27 3.69 -3.64 -11.80
N GLY A 28 4.12 -4.68 -12.54
CA GLY A 28 4.39 -4.58 -13.97
C GLY A 28 5.44 -3.51 -14.30
N SER A 29 6.49 -3.41 -13.48
CA SER A 29 7.57 -2.44 -13.59
C SER A 29 8.92 -3.14 -13.75
N SER A 30 9.98 -2.39 -14.08
CA SER A 30 11.34 -2.94 -14.08
C SER A 30 11.96 -2.86 -12.69
N LYS A 31 12.90 -3.77 -12.37
CA LYS A 31 13.70 -3.70 -11.14
C LYS A 31 14.38 -2.34 -10.99
N SER A 32 14.98 -1.83 -12.06
CA SER A 32 15.65 -0.53 -12.09
C SER A 32 14.71 0.61 -11.75
N TYR A 33 13.45 0.54 -12.17
CA TYR A 33 12.45 1.56 -11.83
C TYR A 33 12.10 1.54 -10.33
N ILE A 34 11.88 0.37 -9.73
CA ILE A 34 11.63 0.29 -8.28
C ILE A 34 12.86 0.81 -7.50
N TRP A 35 14.07 0.45 -7.94
CA TRP A 35 15.30 0.97 -7.34
C TRP A 35 15.39 2.50 -7.49
N GLU A 36 15.02 3.05 -8.65
CA GLU A 36 15.01 4.49 -8.88
C GLU A 36 14.05 5.20 -7.92
N LEU A 37 12.85 4.66 -7.70
CA LEU A 37 11.90 5.24 -6.75
C LEU A 37 12.44 5.27 -5.32
N GLU A 38 13.09 4.20 -4.89
CA GLU A 38 13.66 4.12 -3.54
C GLU A 38 14.88 5.03 -3.35
N ASN A 39 15.71 5.23 -4.38
CA ASN A 39 17.06 5.79 -4.19
C ASN A 39 17.30 7.13 -4.89
N LYS A 40 16.55 7.49 -5.94
CA LYS A 40 16.74 8.77 -6.66
C LYS A 40 15.98 9.89 -5.98
N ASN A 41 16.55 11.09 -5.97
CA ASN A 41 15.91 12.28 -5.43
C ASN A 41 15.92 13.45 -6.47
N PRO A 42 14.76 13.97 -6.90
CA PRO A 42 13.40 13.51 -6.59
C PRO A 42 12.99 12.31 -7.47
N PRO A 43 12.30 11.31 -6.91
CA PRO A 43 11.62 10.32 -7.72
C PRO A 43 10.42 10.98 -8.44
N ARG A 44 10.16 10.59 -9.69
CA ARG A 44 9.04 11.12 -10.49
C ARG A 44 8.17 9.99 -11.06
N PRO A 45 7.45 9.23 -10.23
CA PRO A 45 6.53 8.21 -10.74
C PRO A 45 5.32 8.83 -11.43
N SER A 46 4.73 8.11 -12.38
CA SER A 46 3.37 8.43 -12.83
C SER A 46 2.35 8.02 -11.77
N ALA A 47 1.19 8.67 -11.74
CA ALA A 47 0.11 8.32 -10.83
C ALA A 47 -0.34 6.85 -10.98
N GLU A 48 -0.36 6.33 -12.21
CA GLU A 48 -0.69 4.93 -12.49
C GLU A 48 0.31 3.97 -11.83
N LYS A 49 1.62 4.23 -11.98
CA LYS A 49 2.68 3.40 -11.39
C LYS A 49 2.63 3.45 -9.87
N LEU A 50 2.42 4.63 -9.31
CA LEU A 50 2.30 4.81 -7.87
C LEU A 50 1.06 4.12 -7.30
N SER A 51 -0.06 4.15 -8.02
CA SER A 51 -1.29 3.43 -7.65
C SER A 51 -1.06 1.92 -7.54
N LYS A 52 -0.39 1.33 -8.55
CA LYS A 52 -0.04 -0.11 -8.55
C LYS A 52 0.88 -0.45 -7.39
N ILE A 53 1.88 0.39 -7.11
CA ILE A 53 2.79 0.18 -5.98
C ILE A 53 2.02 0.24 -4.65
N ALA A 54 1.22 1.29 -4.43
CA ALA A 54 0.42 1.42 -3.21
C ALA A 54 -0.51 0.22 -3.02
N GLU A 55 -1.15 -0.26 -4.09
CA GLU A 55 -2.00 -1.44 -4.06
C GLU A 55 -1.25 -2.70 -3.59
N GLN A 56 -0.09 -2.98 -4.20
CA GLN A 56 0.73 -4.15 -3.84
C GLN A 56 1.35 -4.02 -2.44
N LEU A 57 1.66 -2.80 -2.01
CA LEU A 57 2.18 -2.52 -0.68
C LEU A 57 1.08 -2.38 0.38
N GLY A 58 -0.20 -2.51 0.03
CA GLY A 58 -1.27 -2.56 1.01
C GLY A 58 -1.67 -1.21 1.63
N VAL A 59 -1.24 -0.09 1.03
CA VAL A 59 -1.49 1.27 1.55
C VAL A 59 -2.19 2.15 0.50
N THR A 60 -2.44 3.41 0.85
CA THR A 60 -2.95 4.44 -0.08
C THR A 60 -1.81 5.19 -0.78
N ILE A 61 -2.12 5.82 -1.92
CA ILE A 61 -1.18 6.76 -2.57
C ILE A 61 -0.89 7.96 -1.66
N GLU A 62 -1.90 8.42 -0.93
CA GLU A 62 -1.80 9.53 0.01
C GLU A 62 -0.73 9.27 1.07
N TYR A 63 -0.72 8.07 1.66
CA TYR A 63 0.34 7.69 2.59
C TYR A 63 1.74 7.76 1.97
N LEU A 64 1.91 7.27 0.74
CA LEU A 64 3.21 7.29 0.07
C LEU A 64 3.72 8.70 -0.26
N LEU A 65 2.80 9.65 -0.52
CA LEU A 65 3.12 11.04 -0.87
C LEU A 65 3.08 12.01 0.32
N ASP A 66 2.70 11.53 1.50
CA ASP A 66 2.58 12.36 2.69
C ASP A 66 3.95 12.66 3.30
N ASP A 67 4.53 13.79 2.89
CA ASP A 67 5.83 14.26 3.39
C ASP A 67 5.75 14.77 4.85
N GLU A 68 4.55 15.06 5.36
CA GLU A 68 4.35 15.59 6.71
C GLU A 68 4.03 14.51 7.75
N ASN A 69 3.91 13.24 7.33
CA ASN A 69 3.52 12.09 8.17
C ASN A 69 2.23 12.33 8.98
N LYS A 70 1.25 12.98 8.35
CA LYS A 70 -0.11 13.17 8.88
C LYS A 70 -0.95 11.91 8.81
N VAL A 71 -0.68 11.03 7.86
CA VAL A 71 -1.39 9.77 7.63
C VAL A 71 -0.55 8.64 8.19
N THR A 72 -1.10 7.89 9.16
CA THR A 72 -0.41 6.71 9.69
C THR A 72 -0.52 5.54 8.71
N GLU A 73 0.39 4.57 8.82
CA GLU A 73 0.29 3.35 8.01
C GLU A 73 -1.01 2.59 8.31
N ALA A 74 -1.43 2.53 9.58
CA ALA A 74 -2.68 1.88 9.98
C ALA A 74 -3.89 2.51 9.29
N ASP A 75 -4.01 3.84 9.33
CA ASP A 75 -5.08 4.57 8.63
C ASP A 75 -5.08 4.27 7.12
N ALA A 76 -3.89 4.20 6.52
CA ALA A 76 -3.73 3.92 5.10
C ALA A 76 -4.12 2.49 4.73
N VAL A 77 -3.76 1.51 5.57
CA VAL A 77 -4.14 0.10 5.42
C VAL A 77 -5.66 -0.05 5.53
N ASP A 78 -6.27 0.57 6.53
CA ASP A 78 -7.71 0.52 6.76
C ASP A 78 -8.49 1.18 5.63
N ALA A 79 -8.04 2.35 5.17
CA ALA A 79 -8.62 3.02 4.01
C ALA A 79 -8.55 2.15 2.74
N GLN A 80 -7.42 1.47 2.53
CA GLN A 80 -7.27 0.55 1.40
C GLN A 80 -8.21 -0.67 1.54
N PHE A 81 -8.30 -1.25 2.73
CA PHE A 81 -9.20 -2.35 3.04
C PHE A 81 -10.66 -1.96 2.78
N TYR A 82 -11.11 -0.82 3.30
CA TYR A 82 -12.48 -0.35 3.13
C TYR A 82 -12.84 -0.12 1.65
N ARG A 83 -11.89 0.40 0.85
CA ARG A 83 -12.08 0.53 -0.60
C ARG A 83 -12.28 -0.83 -1.27
N LYS A 84 -11.45 -1.82 -0.94
CA LYS A 84 -11.60 -3.20 -1.46
C LYS A 84 -12.93 -3.79 -1.01
N TYR A 85 -13.26 -3.68 0.27
CA TYR A 85 -14.49 -4.14 0.88
C TYR A 85 -15.73 -3.60 0.14
N ARG A 86 -15.82 -2.29 -0.11
CA ARG A 86 -16.96 -1.69 -0.82
C ARG A 86 -17.17 -2.22 -2.25
N ASN A 87 -16.13 -2.73 -2.88
CA ASN A 87 -16.20 -3.29 -4.24
C ASN A 87 -16.49 -4.80 -4.27
N MET A 88 -16.59 -5.46 -3.10
CA MET A 88 -16.93 -6.88 -3.02
C MET A 88 -18.44 -7.14 -3.19
N PRO A 89 -18.83 -8.35 -3.63
CA PRO A 89 -20.24 -8.75 -3.67
C PRO A 89 -20.93 -8.59 -2.31
N ALA A 90 -22.24 -8.30 -2.33
CA ALA A 90 -23.01 -8.09 -1.11
C ALA A 90 -22.93 -9.27 -0.14
N GLU A 91 -23.02 -10.51 -0.65
CA GLU A 91 -22.90 -11.74 0.13
C GLU A 91 -21.53 -11.87 0.83
N THR A 92 -20.44 -11.51 0.14
CA THR A 92 -19.09 -11.51 0.73
C THR A 92 -18.98 -10.48 1.85
N ARG A 93 -19.48 -9.26 1.62
CA ARG A 93 -19.50 -8.21 2.64
C ARG A 93 -20.32 -8.59 3.86
N GLU A 94 -21.44 -9.29 3.66
CA GLU A 94 -22.28 -9.79 4.75
C GLU A 94 -21.54 -10.83 5.59
N LYS A 95 -20.86 -11.79 4.96
CA LYS A 95 -20.02 -12.78 5.66
C LYS A 95 -18.92 -12.10 6.49
N ILE A 96 -18.25 -11.10 5.92
CA ILE A 96 -17.22 -10.33 6.65
C ILE A 96 -17.81 -9.64 7.89
N ARG A 97 -18.98 -9.00 7.78
CA ARG A 97 -19.65 -8.38 8.94
C ARG A 97 -20.03 -9.40 10.01
N LYS A 98 -20.64 -10.53 9.61
CA LYS A 98 -21.01 -11.59 10.55
C LYS A 98 -19.82 -12.14 11.33
N ILE A 99 -18.67 -12.33 10.67
CA ILE A 99 -17.45 -12.78 11.35
C ILE A 99 -16.97 -11.74 12.38
N ALA A 100 -17.03 -10.45 12.03
CA ALA A 100 -16.66 -9.38 12.95
C ALA A 100 -17.59 -9.33 14.17
N ASP A 101 -18.91 -9.41 13.96
CA ASP A 101 -19.91 -9.43 15.04
C ASP A 101 -19.69 -10.62 15.99
N MET A 102 -19.35 -11.80 15.46
CA MET A 102 -19.10 -13.01 16.27
C MET A 102 -17.89 -12.93 17.18
N TRP A 103 -16.92 -12.04 16.90
CA TRP A 103 -15.75 -11.83 17.77
C TRP A 103 -15.97 -10.76 18.83
N ASP A 104 -16.96 -9.89 18.65
CA ASP A 104 -17.37 -8.89 19.65
C ASP A 104 -18.11 -9.58 20.82
N ASP A 105 -18.76 -10.72 20.57
CA ASP A 105 -19.46 -11.53 21.57
C ASP A 105 -18.53 -12.37 22.48
N SER A 106 -17.20 -12.19 22.41
CA SER A 106 -16.22 -12.92 23.23
C SER A 106 -15.70 -12.15 24.46
N GLU A 107 -16.30 -11.02 24.82
CA GLU A 107 -16.14 -10.39 26.14
C GLU A 107 -17.22 -10.81 27.15
#